data_AF-A0A521L7V1-F1
#
_entry.id   AF-A0A521L7V1-F1
#
_cell.length_a   1.000
_cell.length_b   1.000
_cell.length_c   1.000
_cell.angle_alpha   90.00
_cell.angle_beta   90.00
_cell.angle_gamma   90.00
#
_symmetry.space_group_name_H-M   'P 1'
#
loop_
_entity.id
_entity.type
_entity.pdbx_description
1 polymer ?
#
loop_
_entity_poly.entity_id
_entity_poly.type
_entity_poly.pdbx_seq_one_letter_code
_entity_poly.pdbx_strand_id
1 'polypeptide(L)'
;MLASLSALPLGPLSVLLPNQVLASPYFDDGFLGLTQAELRAKLGPPHSVRDRKAALRVFNYYSLQDWENFYKKLVSPQNGEDVYHYKRNGIDVRYSFGYVQDPNDTSDAPTLYVNLVDIEFGKPVPIEQIPSLVPEFQPPVEPTIPAFRSNLWVLIFKGQPSADARFIIRERGKERLDWSLAFQLFALQGLPEFLTTKATIDRMEISAQSLQVIKQRQRLTHEAILNPFSREFARQPPPPPPPTKKIPLPKYAE
;
A
#
# COMPACT_ATOMS: atom_id res chain seq x y z
N MET A 1 8.00 81.29 -1.20
CA MET A 1 7.14 80.26 -1.81
C MET A 1 7.72 78.90 -1.48
N LEU A 2 7.02 78.14 -0.63
CA LEU A 2 7.39 76.77 -0.24
C LEU A 2 6.90 75.81 -1.31
N ALA A 3 7.77 74.95 -1.83
CA ALA A 3 7.40 73.82 -2.68
C ALA A 3 7.90 72.53 -2.04
N SER A 4 6.97 71.83 -1.40
CA SER A 4 7.07 70.49 -0.85
C SER A 4 7.06 69.44 -1.98
N LEU A 5 8.11 68.62 -2.08
CA LEU A 5 8.14 67.46 -2.97
C LEU A 5 7.84 66.19 -2.16
N SER A 6 6.72 65.58 -2.49
CA SER A 6 6.10 64.42 -1.88
C SER A 6 6.92 63.15 -2.13
N ALA A 7 7.21 62.40 -1.06
CA ALA A 7 7.76 61.05 -1.14
C ALA A 7 6.70 60.06 -1.65
N LEU A 8 7.03 59.28 -2.68
CA LEU A 8 6.23 58.15 -3.15
C LEU A 8 6.37 56.97 -2.18
N PRO A 9 5.27 56.29 -1.79
CA PRO A 9 5.39 55.08 -0.98
C PRO A 9 5.81 53.89 -1.87
N LEU A 10 6.87 53.21 -1.45
CA LEU A 10 7.20 51.85 -1.89
C LEU A 10 6.07 50.92 -1.46
N GLY A 11 5.25 50.48 -2.42
CA GLY A 11 4.29 49.41 -2.19
C GLY A 11 5.01 48.07 -2.00
N PRO A 12 4.54 47.20 -1.09
CA PRO A 12 5.14 45.88 -0.92
C PRO A 12 4.88 45.02 -2.16
N LEU A 13 5.96 44.53 -2.77
CA LEU A 13 5.89 43.40 -3.70
C LEU A 13 5.45 42.16 -2.91
N SER A 14 4.16 41.86 -2.97
CA SER A 14 3.66 40.53 -2.59
C SER A 14 4.16 39.52 -3.61
N VAL A 15 5.27 38.86 -3.29
CA VAL A 15 5.73 37.68 -4.01
C VAL A 15 4.72 36.57 -3.71
N LEU A 16 3.80 36.33 -4.65
CA LEU A 16 2.95 35.14 -4.65
C LEU A 16 3.87 33.93 -4.83
N LEU A 17 4.25 33.30 -3.71
CA LEU A 17 4.80 31.95 -3.73
C LEU A 17 3.73 31.03 -4.35
N PRO A 18 4.09 30.12 -5.26
CA PRO A 18 3.14 29.16 -5.78
C PRO A 18 2.54 28.39 -4.59
N ASN A 19 1.20 28.32 -4.54
CA ASN A 19 0.46 27.49 -3.60
C ASN A 19 1.03 26.07 -3.72
N GLN A 20 1.86 25.66 -2.75
CA GLN A 20 2.11 24.24 -2.54
C GLN A 20 0.78 23.67 -2.07
N VAL A 21 0.06 23.02 -2.98
CA VAL A 21 -1.09 22.20 -2.63
C VAL A 21 -0.53 21.09 -1.75
N LEU A 22 -0.70 21.26 -0.43
CA LEU A 22 -0.40 20.23 0.55
C LEU A 22 -1.47 19.14 0.39
N ALA A 23 -1.20 18.13 -0.43
CA ALA A 23 -2.05 16.96 -0.53
C ALA A 23 -1.93 16.21 0.80
N SER A 24 -3.00 16.27 1.60
CA SER A 24 -3.10 15.44 2.80
C SER A 24 -3.41 13.99 2.37
N PRO A 25 -2.91 12.98 3.12
CA PRO A 25 -3.26 11.59 2.84
C PRO A 25 -4.77 11.39 2.75
N TYR A 26 -5.25 10.62 1.78
CA TYR A 26 -6.68 10.36 1.59
C TYR A 26 -7.27 9.46 2.66
N PHE A 27 -6.43 8.69 3.35
CA PHE A 27 -6.82 7.78 4.42
C PHE A 27 -5.86 7.90 5.62
N ASP A 28 -6.23 7.22 6.70
CA ASP A 28 -5.51 7.22 7.96
C ASP A 28 -4.21 6.39 7.96
N ASP A 29 -3.89 5.71 6.84
CA ASP A 29 -2.56 5.11 6.65
C ASP A 29 -1.45 6.17 6.58
N GLY A 30 -1.82 7.40 6.20
CA GLY A 30 -0.92 8.54 6.20
C GLY A 30 0.03 8.63 4.99
N PHE A 31 -0.13 7.79 3.97
CA PHE A 31 0.68 7.79 2.75
C PHE A 31 -0.13 7.88 1.45
N LEU A 32 -1.22 7.13 1.30
CA LEU A 32 -1.99 7.13 0.05
C LEU A 32 -2.49 8.55 -0.28
N GLY A 33 -2.21 9.02 -1.48
CA GLY A 33 -2.55 10.38 -1.92
C GLY A 33 -1.49 11.45 -1.64
N LEU A 34 -0.42 11.15 -0.90
CA LEU A 34 0.72 12.06 -0.82
C LEU A 34 1.38 12.19 -2.19
N THR A 35 1.89 13.39 -2.50
CA THR A 35 2.83 13.54 -3.62
C THR A 35 4.18 12.90 -3.28
N GLN A 36 4.97 12.55 -4.29
CA GLN A 36 6.34 12.05 -4.09
C GLN A 36 7.20 13.05 -3.30
N ALA A 37 7.00 14.36 -3.52
CA ALA A 37 7.73 15.40 -2.79
C ALA A 37 7.36 15.39 -1.30
N GLU A 38 6.07 15.29 -0.96
CA GLU A 38 5.61 15.21 0.43
C GLU A 38 6.03 13.92 1.12
N LEU A 39 6.00 12.79 0.41
CA LEU A 39 6.52 11.53 0.92
C LEU A 39 7.99 11.66 1.32
N ARG A 40 8.82 12.22 0.43
CA ARG A 40 10.25 12.44 0.67
C ARG A 40 10.49 13.48 1.75
N ALA A 41 9.63 14.49 1.89
CA ALA A 41 9.68 15.41 3.01
C ALA A 41 9.35 14.71 4.34
N LYS A 42 8.42 13.76 4.33
CA LYS A 42 8.00 12.98 5.51
C LYS A 42 9.02 11.93 5.93
N LEU A 43 9.61 11.20 4.98
CA LEU A 43 10.48 10.04 5.25
C LEU A 43 11.98 10.31 5.02
N GLY A 44 12.32 11.45 4.45
CA GLY A 44 13.66 11.72 3.92
C GLY A 44 13.85 11.15 2.51
N PRO A 45 15.07 11.26 1.94
CA PRO A 45 15.38 10.67 0.64
C PRO A 45 15.26 9.13 0.71
N PRO A 46 14.77 8.47 -0.35
CA PRO A 46 14.75 7.01 -0.41
C PRO A 46 16.16 6.43 -0.39
N HIS A 47 16.29 5.23 0.16
CA HIS A 47 17.55 4.48 0.17
C HIS A 47 17.92 4.00 -1.24
N SER A 48 16.92 3.66 -2.05
CA SER A 48 17.08 3.29 -3.46
C SER A 48 15.79 3.54 -4.24
N VAL A 49 15.87 3.52 -5.56
CA VAL A 49 14.70 3.54 -6.44
C VAL A 49 14.63 2.22 -7.20
N ARG A 50 13.48 1.56 -7.18
CA ARG A 50 13.23 0.28 -7.85
C ARG A 50 12.43 0.49 -9.13
N ASP A 51 12.86 -0.07 -10.26
CA ASP A 51 12.02 -0.06 -11.47
C ASP A 51 10.93 -1.14 -11.42
N ARG A 52 9.68 -0.74 -11.64
CA ARG A 52 8.54 -1.68 -11.69
C ARG A 52 8.28 -2.12 -13.12
N LYS A 53 8.92 -3.20 -13.58
CA LYS A 53 8.53 -3.92 -14.81
C LYS A 53 7.53 -5.02 -14.47
N ALA A 54 6.25 -4.62 -14.31
CA ALA A 54 5.16 -5.45 -13.80
C ALA A 54 5.00 -6.83 -14.48
N ALA A 55 5.39 -6.97 -15.75
CA ALA A 55 5.24 -8.22 -16.50
C ALA A 55 6.26 -9.32 -16.11
N LEU A 56 7.45 -8.96 -15.62
CA LEU A 56 8.55 -9.92 -15.44
C LEU A 56 8.91 -10.20 -13.98
N ARG A 57 8.40 -9.42 -13.01
CA ARG A 57 8.81 -9.49 -11.59
C ARG A 57 10.33 -9.44 -11.39
N VAL A 58 11.05 -8.85 -12.35
CA VAL A 58 12.47 -8.52 -12.25
C VAL A 58 12.55 -7.06 -11.86
N PHE A 59 13.24 -6.81 -10.75
CA PHE A 59 13.41 -5.49 -10.17
C PHE A 59 14.88 -5.11 -10.23
N ASN A 60 15.18 -3.96 -10.80
CA ASN A 60 16.48 -3.33 -10.71
C ASN A 60 16.42 -2.23 -9.65
N TYR A 61 17.47 -2.13 -8.85
CA TYR A 61 17.61 -1.12 -7.82
C TYR A 61 18.71 -0.15 -8.23
N TYR A 62 18.38 1.13 -8.18
CA TYR A 62 19.28 2.23 -8.54
C TYR A 62 19.49 3.14 -7.34
N SER A 63 20.63 3.83 -7.30
CA SER A 63 20.77 4.97 -6.40
C SER A 63 19.77 6.07 -6.79
N LEU A 64 19.35 6.90 -5.85
CA LEU A 64 18.49 8.04 -6.16
C LEU A 64 19.14 8.98 -7.19
N GLN A 65 20.45 9.17 -7.11
CA GLN A 65 21.21 10.01 -8.04
C GLN A 65 21.18 9.44 -9.47
N ASP A 66 21.45 8.15 -9.64
CA ASP A 66 21.41 7.53 -10.97
C ASP A 66 19.99 7.53 -11.54
N TRP A 67 18.99 7.33 -10.68
CA TRP A 67 17.60 7.41 -11.08
C TRP A 67 17.24 8.78 -11.66
N GLU A 68 17.50 9.85 -10.92
CA GLU A 68 17.15 11.21 -11.35
C GLU A 68 17.95 11.66 -12.58
N ASN A 69 19.22 11.26 -12.68
CA ASN A 69 20.09 11.69 -13.78
C ASN A 69 19.87 10.91 -15.09
N PHE A 70 19.59 9.62 -15.01
CA PHE A 70 19.63 8.73 -16.18
C PHE A 70 18.32 7.96 -16.40
N TYR A 71 17.85 7.22 -15.39
CA TYR A 71 16.82 6.20 -15.60
C TYR A 71 15.40 6.74 -15.67
N LYS A 72 15.07 7.79 -14.91
CA LYS A 72 13.72 8.39 -14.86
C LYS A 72 13.19 8.77 -16.25
N LYS A 73 14.06 9.23 -17.15
CA LYS A 73 13.72 9.60 -18.53
C LYS A 73 13.55 8.40 -19.47
N LEU A 74 14.19 7.27 -19.16
CA LEU A 74 14.17 6.06 -20.00
C LEU A 74 12.95 5.19 -19.73
N VAL A 75 12.56 5.05 -18.46
CA VAL A 75 11.49 4.13 -18.05
C VAL A 75 10.23 4.84 -17.60
N SER A 76 10.17 6.17 -17.73
CA SER A 76 9.11 7.05 -17.20
C SER A 76 9.09 7.14 -15.66
N PRO A 77 8.86 8.33 -15.09
CA PRO A 77 9.05 8.58 -13.66
C PRO A 77 8.15 7.76 -12.74
N GLN A 78 6.91 7.49 -13.15
CA GLN A 78 5.92 6.70 -12.40
C GLN A 78 6.31 5.22 -12.21
N ASN A 79 7.28 4.74 -12.98
CA ASN A 79 7.76 3.35 -12.86
C ASN A 79 8.92 3.21 -11.87
N GLY A 80 9.41 4.30 -11.28
CA GLY A 80 10.38 4.27 -10.18
C GLY A 80 9.68 4.32 -8.84
N GLU A 81 9.79 3.25 -8.07
CA GLU A 81 9.26 3.19 -6.72
C GLU A 81 10.34 3.65 -5.73
N ASP A 82 10.00 4.58 -4.85
CA ASP A 82 10.91 4.99 -3.77
C ASP A 82 10.95 3.88 -2.72
N VAL A 83 12.16 3.40 -2.39
CA VAL A 83 12.36 2.26 -1.48
C VAL A 83 12.99 2.70 -0.16
N TYR A 84 12.40 2.26 0.93
CA TYR A 84 12.88 2.51 2.29
C TYR A 84 13.08 1.20 3.04
N HIS A 85 14.19 1.10 3.76
CA HIS A 85 14.54 -0.08 4.55
C HIS A 85 14.52 0.26 6.03
N TYR A 86 13.83 -0.56 6.81
CA TYR A 86 13.80 -0.46 8.26
C TYR A 86 14.11 -1.80 8.90
N LYS A 87 14.66 -1.79 10.11
CA LYS A 87 14.80 -2.98 10.94
C LYS A 87 13.94 -2.82 12.18
N ARG A 88 12.90 -3.64 12.31
CA ARG A 88 11.91 -3.56 13.39
C ARG A 88 11.81 -4.91 14.07
N ASN A 89 12.04 -4.96 15.39
CA ASN A 89 12.07 -6.20 16.17
C ASN A 89 13.01 -7.28 15.57
N GLY A 90 14.15 -6.84 15.00
CA GLY A 90 15.13 -7.72 14.35
C GLY A 90 14.71 -8.27 12.98
N ILE A 91 13.61 -7.78 12.41
CA ILE A 91 13.09 -8.16 11.08
C ILE A 91 13.32 -7.00 10.13
N ASP A 92 13.87 -7.28 8.96
CA ASP A 92 13.98 -6.30 7.88
C ASP A 92 12.59 -6.06 7.27
N VAL A 93 12.19 -4.80 7.17
CA VAL A 93 10.91 -4.36 6.61
C VAL A 93 11.22 -3.36 5.50
N ARG A 94 10.91 -3.72 4.26
CA ARG A 94 11.15 -2.89 3.07
C ARG A 94 9.83 -2.30 2.59
N TYR A 95 9.76 -0.98 2.55
CA TYR A 95 8.65 -0.25 1.93
C TYR A 95 9.04 0.13 0.51
N SER A 96 8.12 -0.03 -0.44
CA SER A 96 8.23 0.46 -1.81
C SER A 96 6.96 1.26 -2.14
N PHE A 97 7.12 2.51 -2.55
CA PHE A 97 6.00 3.41 -2.83
C PHE A 97 5.74 3.48 -4.35
N GLY A 98 4.59 2.97 -4.76
CA GLY A 98 4.10 3.03 -6.14
C GLY A 98 3.41 4.36 -6.42
N TYR A 99 3.56 4.83 -7.66
CA TYR A 99 3.06 6.14 -8.07
C TYR A 99 2.07 6.07 -9.25
N VAL A 100 1.21 7.08 -9.29
CA VAL A 100 0.43 7.44 -10.48
C VAL A 100 0.67 8.91 -10.80
N GLN A 101 0.66 9.25 -12.08
CA GLN A 101 0.74 10.63 -12.54
C GLN A 101 -0.60 11.34 -12.34
N ASP A 102 -0.55 12.64 -12.05
CA ASP A 102 -1.72 13.48 -12.19
C ASP A 102 -2.21 13.47 -13.66
N PRO A 103 -3.43 13.00 -13.93
CA PRO A 103 -3.95 12.96 -15.29
C PRO A 103 -4.18 14.36 -15.90
N ASN A 104 -4.21 15.41 -15.08
CA ASN A 104 -4.39 16.78 -15.53
C ASN A 104 -3.06 17.53 -15.72
N ASP A 105 -1.94 16.95 -15.25
CA ASP A 105 -0.61 17.55 -15.38
C ASP A 105 0.01 17.14 -16.72
N THR A 106 0.05 18.11 -17.65
CA THR A 106 0.60 17.92 -19.01
C THR A 106 2.06 18.35 -19.10
N SER A 107 2.72 18.64 -17.99
CA SER A 107 4.13 19.03 -17.98
C SER A 107 5.06 17.85 -18.29
N ASP A 108 6.29 18.15 -18.69
CA ASP A 108 7.34 17.15 -18.92
C ASP A 108 7.76 16.42 -17.63
N ALA A 109 7.40 16.95 -16.46
CA ALA A 109 7.72 16.41 -15.15
C ALA A 109 6.46 16.36 -14.28
N PRO A 110 5.50 15.46 -14.60
CA PRO A 110 4.21 15.45 -13.95
C PRO A 110 4.33 15.08 -12.48
N THR A 111 3.47 15.70 -11.67
CA THR A 111 3.37 15.39 -10.24
C THR A 111 2.95 13.93 -10.05
N LEU A 112 3.68 13.23 -9.19
CA LEU A 112 3.45 11.83 -8.85
C LEU A 112 2.77 11.71 -7.50
N TYR A 113 1.74 10.88 -7.43
CA TYR A 113 0.96 10.62 -6.22
C TYR A 113 1.07 9.15 -5.81
N VAL A 114 1.23 8.90 -4.51
CA VAL A 114 1.30 7.55 -3.94
C VAL A 114 -0.05 6.86 -4.13
N ASN A 115 -0.06 5.73 -4.84
CA ASN A 115 -1.26 4.92 -5.04
C ASN A 115 -1.17 3.51 -4.45
N LEU A 116 0.03 3.10 -4.05
CA LEU A 116 0.31 1.79 -3.47
C LEU A 116 1.50 1.90 -2.52
N VAL A 117 1.38 1.28 -1.36
CA VAL A 117 2.53 1.01 -0.49
C VAL A 117 2.71 -0.50 -0.42
N ASP A 118 3.79 -1.00 -1.02
CA ASP A 118 4.17 -2.42 -0.99
C ASP A 118 5.21 -2.63 0.11
N ILE A 119 4.95 -3.56 1.03
CA ILE A 119 5.73 -3.78 2.24
C ILE A 119 6.18 -5.24 2.26
N GLU A 120 7.48 -5.48 2.18
CA GLU A 120 8.06 -6.83 2.17
C GLU A 120 8.82 -7.10 3.47
N PHE A 121 8.59 -8.26 4.06
CA PHE A 121 9.31 -8.72 5.24
C PHE A 121 10.50 -9.58 4.82
N GLY A 122 11.67 -9.35 5.42
CA GLY A 122 12.89 -10.14 5.13
C GLY A 122 12.77 -11.62 5.47
N LYS A 123 11.75 -12.00 6.24
CA LYS A 123 11.31 -13.37 6.50
C LYS A 123 9.79 -13.39 6.71
N PRO A 124 9.11 -14.52 6.51
CA PRO A 124 7.68 -14.63 6.82
C PRO A 124 7.39 -14.29 8.29
N VAL A 125 6.35 -13.49 8.54
CA VAL A 125 5.97 -13.05 9.89
C VAL A 125 4.51 -13.43 10.21
N PRO A 126 4.17 -13.82 11.45
CA PRO A 126 2.79 -14.08 11.84
C PRO A 126 1.89 -12.84 11.65
N ILE A 127 0.63 -13.05 11.23
CA ILE A 127 -0.37 -11.98 11.06
C ILE A 127 -0.48 -11.09 12.30
N GLU A 128 -0.51 -11.67 13.49
CA GLU A 128 -0.58 -10.94 14.77
C GLU A 128 0.62 -10.02 15.04
N GLN A 129 1.78 -10.29 14.43
CA GLN A 129 2.99 -9.51 14.65
C GLN A 129 3.03 -8.25 13.75
N ILE A 130 2.31 -8.26 12.63
CA ILE A 130 2.36 -7.21 11.60
C ILE A 130 2.09 -5.80 12.16
N PRO A 131 1.08 -5.55 13.03
CA PRO A 131 0.85 -4.20 13.57
C PRO A 131 2.05 -3.62 14.32
N SER A 132 2.91 -4.46 14.91
CA SER A 132 4.15 -4.00 15.57
C SER A 132 5.29 -3.69 14.59
N LEU A 133 5.24 -4.28 13.39
CA LEU A 133 6.25 -4.13 12.35
C LEU A 133 5.88 -3.03 11.35
N VAL A 134 4.60 -2.69 11.24
CA VAL A 134 4.05 -1.70 10.29
C VAL A 134 3.08 -0.80 11.07
N PRO A 135 3.54 0.32 11.67
CA PRO A 135 2.71 1.22 12.48
C PRO A 135 1.50 1.81 11.74
N GLU A 136 1.59 1.90 10.42
CA GLU A 136 0.51 2.39 9.56
C GLU A 136 -0.57 1.32 9.32
N PHE A 137 -0.24 0.06 9.57
CA PHE A 137 -1.19 -1.03 9.59
C PHE A 137 -1.90 -1.09 10.96
N GLN A 138 -2.99 -0.34 11.04
CA GLN A 138 -3.90 -0.35 12.18
C GLN A 138 -5.18 -1.08 11.77
N PRO A 139 -5.18 -2.43 11.75
CA PRO A 139 -6.34 -3.18 11.31
C PRO A 139 -7.54 -2.92 12.23
N PRO A 140 -8.75 -2.84 11.66
CA PRO A 140 -9.95 -2.75 12.46
C PRO A 140 -10.16 -4.03 13.28
N VAL A 141 -10.77 -3.89 14.46
CA VAL A 141 -11.03 -5.02 15.38
C VAL A 141 -12.50 -5.43 15.40
N GLU A 142 -13.35 -4.65 14.74
CA GLU A 142 -14.78 -4.91 14.67
C GLU A 142 -15.04 -6.11 13.73
N PRO A 143 -15.87 -7.08 14.16
CA PRO A 143 -16.15 -8.28 13.36
C PRO A 143 -16.98 -7.99 12.10
N THR A 144 -17.67 -6.85 12.06
CA THR A 144 -18.51 -6.42 10.94
C THR A 144 -17.70 -5.90 9.76
N ILE A 145 -16.41 -5.64 9.95
CA ILE A 145 -15.57 -5.10 8.91
C ILE A 145 -15.29 -6.17 7.85
N PRO A 146 -15.52 -5.88 6.56
CA PRO A 146 -15.31 -6.85 5.50
C PRO A 146 -13.86 -7.34 5.44
N ALA A 147 -13.71 -8.66 5.54
CA ALA A 147 -12.47 -9.36 5.27
C ALA A 147 -12.72 -10.50 4.28
N PHE A 148 -11.75 -10.74 3.42
CA PHE A 148 -11.78 -11.78 2.41
C PHE A 148 -10.47 -12.55 2.42
N ARG A 149 -10.50 -13.78 1.89
CA ARG A 149 -9.30 -14.57 1.68
C ARG A 149 -9.27 -15.21 0.30
N SER A 150 -8.07 -15.62 -0.07
CA SER A 150 -7.77 -16.59 -1.11
C SER A 150 -6.81 -17.64 -0.54
N ASN A 151 -6.25 -18.46 -1.43
CA ASN A 151 -5.17 -19.39 -1.09
C ASN A 151 -3.84 -18.68 -0.82
N LEU A 152 -3.65 -17.45 -1.31
CA LEU A 152 -2.37 -16.73 -1.23
C LEU A 152 -2.43 -15.40 -0.47
N TRP A 153 -3.63 -14.93 -0.11
CA TRP A 153 -3.75 -13.63 0.54
C TRP A 153 -4.99 -13.49 1.43
N VAL A 154 -4.92 -12.52 2.34
CA VAL A 154 -6.03 -12.01 3.15
C VAL A 154 -6.22 -10.52 2.84
N LEU A 155 -7.46 -10.09 2.58
CA LEU A 155 -7.82 -8.71 2.27
C LEU A 155 -8.73 -8.17 3.36
N ILE A 156 -8.40 -6.99 3.89
CA ILE A 156 -9.14 -6.36 4.99
C ILE A 156 -9.43 -4.92 4.59
N PHE A 157 -10.70 -4.52 4.61
CA PHE A 157 -11.10 -3.14 4.37
C PHE A 157 -11.03 -2.32 5.67
N LYS A 158 -10.81 -1.02 5.56
CA LYS A 158 -10.85 -0.10 6.70
C LYS A 158 -11.51 1.23 6.31
N GLY A 159 -12.25 1.78 7.27
CA GLY A 159 -12.81 3.13 7.17
C GLY A 159 -13.96 3.25 6.16
N GLN A 160 -14.44 4.48 5.99
CA GLN A 160 -15.43 4.81 4.98
C GLN A 160 -14.77 5.02 3.62
N PRO A 161 -15.49 4.82 2.51
CA PRO A 161 -14.99 5.18 1.20
C PRO A 161 -14.64 6.68 1.10
N SER A 162 -13.59 6.99 0.35
CA SER A 162 -13.17 8.36 0.02
C SER A 162 -13.41 8.64 -1.45
N ALA A 163 -14.11 9.73 -1.75
CA ALA A 163 -14.31 10.19 -3.13
C ALA A 163 -13.00 10.69 -3.73
N ASP A 164 -12.16 11.36 -2.94
CA ASP A 164 -10.87 11.92 -3.37
C ASP A 164 -9.89 10.82 -3.77
N ALA A 165 -9.97 9.66 -3.11
CA ALA A 165 -9.13 8.51 -3.44
C ALA A 165 -9.28 8.03 -4.88
N ARG A 166 -10.39 8.34 -5.58
CA ARG A 166 -10.55 8.04 -7.01
C ARG A 166 -9.42 8.64 -7.84
N PHE A 167 -8.84 9.75 -7.42
CA PHE A 167 -7.73 10.39 -8.12
C PHE A 167 -6.57 9.41 -8.37
N ILE A 168 -6.18 8.65 -7.34
CA ILE A 168 -5.06 7.69 -7.43
C ILE A 168 -5.41 6.35 -8.09
N ILE A 169 -6.68 6.15 -8.46
CA ILE A 169 -7.17 4.90 -9.05
C ILE A 169 -7.06 4.92 -10.58
N ARG A 170 -6.60 3.80 -11.14
CA ARG A 170 -6.48 3.59 -12.60
C ARG A 170 -7.57 2.69 -13.20
N GLU A 171 -8.43 2.11 -12.38
CA GLU A 171 -9.53 1.23 -12.82
C GLU A 171 -10.51 1.97 -13.74
N ARG A 172 -10.92 1.32 -14.83
CA ARG A 172 -11.92 1.90 -15.75
C ARG A 172 -13.27 2.01 -15.06
N GLY A 173 -13.88 3.19 -15.12
CA GLY A 173 -15.18 3.43 -14.47
C GLY A 173 -15.07 3.61 -12.95
N LYS A 174 -13.88 3.95 -12.44
CA LYS A 174 -13.63 4.27 -11.03
C LYS A 174 -14.65 5.23 -10.38
N GLU A 175 -15.23 6.14 -11.17
CA GLU A 175 -16.24 7.10 -10.71
C GLU A 175 -17.56 6.46 -10.26
N ARG A 176 -17.83 5.22 -10.68
CA ARG A 176 -19.07 4.49 -10.35
C ARG A 176 -18.92 3.58 -9.13
N LEU A 177 -17.75 3.60 -8.50
CA LEU A 177 -17.38 2.67 -7.45
C LEU A 177 -16.92 3.47 -6.23
N ASP A 178 -17.18 2.89 -5.07
CA ASP A 178 -16.67 3.39 -3.80
C ASP A 178 -15.30 2.76 -3.52
N TRP A 179 -14.34 3.60 -3.10
CA TRP A 179 -12.95 3.24 -2.87
C TRP A 179 -12.58 3.47 -1.41
N SER A 180 -12.18 2.41 -0.73
CA SER A 180 -11.82 2.40 0.69
C SER A 180 -10.39 1.94 0.85
N LEU A 181 -9.78 2.32 1.98
CA LEU A 181 -8.51 1.78 2.40
C LEU A 181 -8.62 0.27 2.52
N ALA A 182 -7.64 -0.44 1.96
CA ALA A 182 -7.56 -1.87 2.00
C ALA A 182 -6.13 -2.32 2.29
N PHE A 183 -6.03 -3.32 3.14
CA PHE A 183 -4.81 -4.01 3.50
C PHE A 183 -4.86 -5.41 2.93
N GLN A 184 -3.89 -5.74 2.08
CA GLN A 184 -3.78 -7.06 1.48
C GLN A 184 -2.51 -7.75 1.94
N LEU A 185 -2.65 -8.83 2.70
CA LEU A 185 -1.57 -9.62 3.27
C LEU A 185 -1.31 -10.83 2.36
N PHE A 186 -0.09 -11.03 1.90
CA PHE A 186 0.30 -12.10 0.97
C PHE A 186 1.18 -13.15 1.65
N ALA A 187 0.85 -14.41 1.44
CA ALA A 187 1.67 -15.57 1.81
C ALA A 187 2.17 -16.26 0.54
N LEU A 188 3.47 -16.17 0.25
CA LEU A 188 4.08 -16.72 -0.96
C LEU A 188 4.03 -18.26 -0.99
N GLN A 189 4.09 -18.89 0.19
CA GLN A 189 3.93 -20.34 0.35
C GLN A 189 2.46 -20.77 0.50
N GLY A 190 1.53 -19.82 0.39
CA GLY A 190 0.11 -20.03 0.60
C GLY A 190 -0.32 -19.95 2.06
N LEU A 191 -1.61 -19.72 2.23
CA LEU A 191 -2.27 -19.70 3.52
C LEU A 191 -2.75 -21.10 3.91
N PRO A 192 -2.72 -21.44 5.21
CA PRO A 192 -3.28 -22.70 5.68
C PRO A 192 -4.78 -22.77 5.38
N GLU A 193 -5.30 -23.99 5.23
CA GLU A 193 -6.75 -24.24 5.06
C GLU A 193 -7.54 -23.56 6.18
N PHE A 194 -7.12 -23.77 7.43
CA PHE A 194 -7.65 -23.10 8.60
C PHE A 194 -6.78 -21.90 8.96
N LEU A 195 -7.27 -20.71 8.61
CA LEU A 195 -6.57 -19.47 8.89
C LEU A 195 -6.53 -19.21 10.41
N THR A 196 -5.35 -18.87 10.92
CA THR A 196 -5.17 -18.38 12.29
C THR A 196 -4.27 -17.16 12.26
N THR A 197 -4.22 -16.38 13.35
CA THR A 197 -3.30 -15.22 13.44
C THR A 197 -1.83 -15.63 13.47
N LYS A 198 -1.53 -16.92 13.62
CA LYS A 198 -0.18 -17.50 13.53
C LYS A 198 0.26 -17.80 12.09
N ALA A 199 -0.67 -17.75 11.13
CA ALA A 199 -0.32 -17.87 9.71
C ALA A 199 0.70 -16.79 9.34
N THR A 200 1.68 -17.15 8.53
CA THR A 200 2.80 -16.27 8.18
C THR A 200 2.56 -15.53 6.87
N ILE A 201 2.98 -14.27 6.83
CA ILE A 201 2.85 -13.33 5.72
C ILE A 201 4.25 -12.88 5.31
N ASP A 202 4.50 -12.87 4.00
CA ASP A 202 5.77 -12.44 3.41
C ASP A 202 5.73 -10.97 3.00
N ARG A 203 4.55 -10.49 2.62
CA ARG A 203 4.36 -9.17 2.02
C ARG A 203 2.97 -8.62 2.33
N MET A 204 2.86 -7.30 2.40
CA MET A 204 1.61 -6.58 2.61
C MET A 204 1.50 -5.43 1.61
N GLU A 205 0.31 -5.17 1.09
CA GLU A 205 0.00 -3.97 0.30
C GLU A 205 -1.02 -3.09 1.04
N ILE A 206 -0.77 -1.78 1.07
CA ILE A 206 -1.73 -0.74 1.44
C ILE A 206 -2.18 -0.06 0.16
N SER A 207 -3.49 -0.09 -0.12
CA SER A 207 -4.06 0.46 -1.37
C SER A 207 -5.50 0.92 -1.17
N ALA A 208 -6.03 1.63 -2.16
CA ALA A 208 -7.47 1.90 -2.25
C ALA A 208 -8.14 0.82 -3.14
N GLN A 209 -9.11 0.09 -2.57
CA GLN A 209 -9.86 -0.95 -3.28
C GLN A 209 -11.36 -0.74 -3.16
N SER A 210 -12.13 -1.38 -4.05
CA SER A 210 -13.60 -1.30 -4.05
C SER A 210 -14.23 -2.60 -3.59
N LEU A 211 -14.98 -2.53 -2.49
CA LEU A 211 -15.75 -3.68 -1.97
C LEU A 211 -16.76 -4.21 -2.98
N GLN A 212 -17.32 -3.33 -3.81
CA GLN A 212 -18.26 -3.71 -4.87
C GLN A 212 -17.59 -4.57 -5.93
N VAL A 213 -16.36 -4.23 -6.33
CA VAL A 213 -15.56 -5.05 -7.26
C VAL A 213 -15.29 -6.43 -6.67
N ILE A 214 -14.90 -6.50 -5.40
CA ILE A 214 -14.64 -7.78 -4.73
C ILE A 214 -15.90 -8.65 -4.74
N LYS A 215 -17.03 -8.12 -4.26
CA LYS A 215 -18.28 -8.87 -4.10
C LYS A 215 -18.94 -9.26 -5.43
N GLN A 216 -18.81 -8.45 -6.47
CA GLN A 216 -19.51 -8.66 -7.74
C GLN A 216 -18.64 -9.33 -8.80
N ARG A 217 -17.38 -8.89 -8.93
CA ARG A 217 -16.50 -9.30 -10.04
C ARG A 217 -15.49 -10.37 -9.63
N GLN A 218 -15.14 -10.43 -8.34
CA GLN A 218 -14.09 -11.32 -7.84
C GLN A 218 -14.59 -12.32 -6.79
N ARG A 219 -15.91 -12.53 -6.72
CA ARG A 219 -16.54 -13.45 -5.78
C ARG A 219 -15.98 -14.88 -5.81
N LEU A 220 -15.53 -15.34 -6.98
CA LEU A 220 -14.99 -16.70 -7.14
C LEU A 220 -13.58 -16.87 -6.58
N THR A 221 -12.86 -15.77 -6.32
CA THR A 221 -11.48 -15.79 -5.81
C THR A 221 -11.35 -15.18 -4.41
N HIS A 222 -12.41 -14.53 -3.92
CA HIS A 222 -12.48 -13.83 -2.65
C HIS A 222 -13.58 -14.44 -1.77
N GLU A 223 -13.19 -15.40 -0.94
CA GLU A 223 -14.08 -15.96 0.07
C GLU A 223 -14.21 -14.99 1.24
N ALA A 224 -15.42 -14.65 1.64
CA ALA A 224 -15.65 -13.81 2.81
C ALA A 224 -15.31 -14.58 4.10
N ILE A 225 -14.56 -13.95 4.99
CA ILE A 225 -14.17 -14.52 6.29
C ILE A 225 -14.47 -13.56 7.43
N LEU A 226 -14.48 -14.10 8.65
CA LEU A 226 -14.42 -13.26 9.85
C LEU A 226 -13.11 -12.47 9.87
N ASN A 227 -13.17 -11.21 10.28
CA ASN A 227 -12.00 -10.34 10.40
C ASN A 227 -10.95 -10.99 11.31
N PRO A 228 -9.72 -11.28 10.81
CA PRO A 228 -8.67 -11.96 11.59
C PRO A 228 -8.25 -11.24 12.88
N PHE A 229 -8.54 -9.95 12.99
CA PHE A 229 -8.21 -9.12 14.15
C PHE A 229 -9.38 -8.93 15.11
N SER A 230 -10.54 -9.53 14.82
CA SER A 230 -11.71 -9.50 15.70
C SER A 230 -11.62 -10.49 16.84
N ARG A 231 -12.32 -10.21 17.94
CA ARG A 231 -12.39 -11.12 19.10
C ARG A 231 -13.11 -12.42 18.77
N GLU A 232 -14.07 -12.35 17.85
CA GLU A 232 -14.86 -13.46 17.35
C GLU A 232 -13.99 -14.44 16.57
N PHE A 233 -13.07 -13.93 15.74
CA PHE A 233 -12.10 -14.76 15.04
C PHE A 233 -11.18 -15.50 16.02
N ALA A 234 -10.69 -14.83 17.06
CA ALA A 234 -9.84 -15.45 18.09
C ALA A 234 -10.54 -16.56 18.91
N ARG A 235 -11.88 -16.59 18.91
CA ARG A 235 -12.70 -17.59 19.61
C ARG A 235 -13.11 -18.76 18.71
N GLN A 236 -12.69 -18.78 17.45
CA GLN A 236 -12.99 -19.90 16.57
C GLN A 236 -12.43 -21.21 17.14
N PRO A 237 -13.14 -22.33 16.94
CA PRO A 237 -12.64 -23.63 17.37
C PRO A 237 -11.30 -23.91 16.70
N PRO A 238 -10.37 -24.61 17.37
CA PRO A 238 -9.11 -24.98 16.78
C PRO A 238 -9.34 -25.81 15.50
N PRO A 239 -8.40 -25.76 14.55
CA PRO A 239 -8.49 -26.59 13.35
C PRO A 239 -8.65 -28.07 13.74
N PRO A 240 -9.44 -28.85 12.98
CA PRO A 240 -9.55 -30.28 13.22
C PRO A 240 -8.17 -30.93 13.13
N PRO A 241 -7.91 -31.99 13.91
CA PRO A 241 -6.63 -32.70 13.84
C PRO A 241 -6.40 -33.22 12.42
N PRO A 242 -5.15 -33.18 11.91
CA PRO A 242 -4.85 -33.66 10.58
C PRO A 242 -5.29 -35.13 10.46
N PRO A 243 -5.88 -35.53 9.32
CA PRO A 243 -6.34 -36.90 9.15
C PRO A 243 -5.15 -37.84 9.33
N THR A 244 -5.29 -38.80 10.23
CA THR A 244 -4.32 -39.89 10.40
C THR A 244 -4.33 -40.71 9.12
N LYS A 245 -3.43 -40.38 8.19
CA LYS A 245 -3.17 -41.21 7.01
C LYS A 245 -2.68 -42.57 7.53
N LYS A 246 -3.57 -43.55 7.61
CA LYS A 246 -3.17 -44.95 7.78
C LYS A 246 -2.37 -45.31 6.54
N ILE A 247 -1.04 -45.32 6.66
CA ILE A 247 -0.16 -45.84 5.63
C ILE A 247 -0.62 -47.29 5.38
N PRO A 248 -1.09 -47.64 4.18
CA PRO A 248 -1.45 -49.02 3.88
C PRO A 248 -0.19 -49.87 4.09
N LEU A 249 -0.24 -50.80 5.04
CA LEU A 249 0.83 -51.78 5.18
C LEU A 249 0.85 -52.62 3.90
N PRO A 250 2.00 -52.74 3.21
CA PRO A 250 2.09 -53.58 2.03
C PRO A 250 1.72 -55.02 2.43
N LYS A 251 0.73 -55.60 1.75
CA LYS A 251 0.43 -57.04 1.85
C LYS A 251 1.47 -57.79 1.02
N TYR A 252 2.68 -57.97 1.55
CA TYR A 252 3.62 -58.93 0.99
C TYR A 252 3.54 -60.23 1.79
N ALA A 253 3.06 -61.27 1.10
CA ALA A 253 3.19 -62.70 1.35
C ALA A 253 2.59 -63.29 2.65
N GLU A 254 1.44 -63.95 2.50
CA GLU A 254 1.34 -65.35 2.92
C GLU A 254 1.65 -66.24 1.72
#